data_AF-A0A2N2DF30-F1
#
_entry.id   AF-A0A2N2DF30-F1
#
_cell.length_a   1.000
_cell.length_b   1.000
_cell.length_c   1.000
_cell.angle_alpha   90.00
_cell.angle_beta   90.00
_cell.angle_gamma   90.00
#
_symmetry.space_group_name_H-M   'P 1'
#
loop_
_entity.id
_entity.type
_entity.pdbx_description
1 polymer ?
#
loop_
_entity_poly.entity_id
_entity_poly.type
_entity_poly.pdbx_seq_one_letter_code
_entity_poly.pdbx_strand_id
1 'polypeptide(L)'
;MRVKKIFLIIALAACLLFPVTARAEDKWQGTDDLVDRKMEELTGVAAREPLIDISQGNLGLFIFAAGGFAAGTLFGYQWRRIFGERRGEKNG
;
A
#
# COMPACT_ATOMS: atom_id res chain seq x y z
N MET A 1 -26.26 -33.50 13.01
CA MET A 1 -25.12 -32.54 13.01
C MET A 1 -24.32 -32.50 11.71
N ARG A 2 -24.11 -33.62 10.98
CA ARG A 2 -23.31 -33.63 9.73
C ARG A 2 -23.94 -32.84 8.56
N VAL A 3 -25.26 -32.92 8.38
CA VAL A 3 -25.98 -32.23 7.28
C VAL A 3 -25.94 -30.70 7.42
N LYS A 4 -26.10 -30.17 8.65
CA LYS A 4 -25.96 -28.74 8.94
C LYS A 4 -24.56 -28.21 8.60
N LYS A 5 -23.51 -29.00 8.85
CA LYS A 5 -22.12 -28.63 8.51
C LYS A 5 -21.90 -28.62 7.00
N ILE A 6 -22.42 -29.61 6.27
CA ILE A 6 -22.33 -29.66 4.81
C ILE A 6 -23.04 -28.45 4.19
N PHE A 7 -24.23 -28.12 4.68
CA PHE A 7 -24.96 -26.93 4.22
C PHE A 7 -24.19 -25.63 4.45
N LEU A 8 -23.53 -25.50 5.61
CA LEU A 8 -22.71 -24.33 5.96
C LEU A 8 -21.46 -24.21 5.06
N ILE A 9 -20.84 -25.33 4.71
CA ILE A 9 -19.69 -25.36 3.79
C ILE A 9 -20.12 -24.96 2.37
N ILE A 10 -21.27 -25.45 1.90
CA ILE A 10 -21.81 -25.09 0.58
C ILE A 10 -22.16 -23.60 0.53
N ALA A 11 -22.78 -23.06 1.59
CA ALA A 11 -23.09 -21.64 1.67
C ALA A 11 -21.82 -20.77 1.66
N LEU A 12 -20.78 -21.18 2.39
CA LEU A 12 -19.50 -20.48 2.41
C LEU A 12 -18.78 -20.55 1.05
N ALA A 13 -18.79 -21.71 0.41
CA ALA A 13 -18.23 -21.89 -0.93
C ALA A 13 -18.98 -21.03 -1.98
N ALA A 14 -20.30 -20.94 -1.88
CA ALA A 14 -21.10 -20.08 -2.74
C ALA A 14 -20.74 -18.59 -2.53
N CYS A 15 -20.60 -18.12 -1.28
CA CYS A 15 -20.15 -16.75 -1.00
C CYS A 15 -18.75 -16.43 -1.56
N LEU A 16 -17.85 -17.42 -1.63
CA LEU A 16 -16.50 -17.24 -2.20
C LEU A 16 -16.49 -17.28 -3.73
N LEU A 17 -17.40 -18.02 -4.35
CA LEU A 17 -17.48 -18.19 -5.81
C LEU A 17 -18.28 -17.08 -6.51
N PHE A 18 -19.12 -16.36 -5.78
CA PHE A 18 -19.85 -15.19 -6.29
C PHE A 18 -19.22 -13.91 -5.74
N PRO A 19 -18.22 -13.33 -6.41
CA PRO A 19 -17.77 -11.99 -6.04
C PRO A 19 -18.93 -11.03 -6.23
N VAL A 20 -19.35 -10.38 -5.14
CA VAL A 20 -20.22 -9.21 -5.23
C VAL A 20 -19.49 -8.21 -6.10
N THR A 21 -20.01 -7.96 -7.30
CA THR A 21 -19.46 -6.97 -8.20
C THR A 21 -19.72 -5.59 -7.60
N ALA A 22 -18.77 -5.11 -6.80
CA ALA A 22 -18.74 -3.71 -6.41
C ALA A 22 -18.48 -2.90 -7.68
N ARG A 23 -19.54 -2.35 -8.27
CA ARG A 23 -19.41 -1.34 -9.30
C ARG A 23 -18.99 -0.06 -8.61
N ALA A 24 -17.72 0.30 -8.77
CA ALA A 24 -17.28 1.68 -8.55
C ALA A 24 -17.91 2.50 -9.67
N GLU A 25 -19.08 3.08 -9.39
CA GLU A 25 -19.91 3.77 -10.38
C GLU A 25 -19.26 5.07 -10.85
N ASP A 26 -18.43 5.70 -10.01
CA ASP A 26 -17.66 6.89 -10.35
C ASP A 26 -16.24 6.85 -9.77
N LYS A 27 -15.27 7.32 -10.56
CA LYS A 27 -13.89 7.56 -10.09
C LYS A 27 -13.96 8.71 -9.08
N TRP A 28 -13.57 8.45 -7.84
CA TRP A 28 -13.52 9.48 -6.80
C TRP A 28 -12.72 10.69 -7.32
N GLN A 29 -13.34 11.87 -7.35
CA GLN A 29 -12.62 13.10 -7.65
C GLN A 29 -11.75 13.44 -6.44
N GLY A 30 -10.44 13.45 -6.65
CA GLY A 30 -9.49 13.75 -5.60
C GLY A 30 -9.72 15.16 -5.06
N THR A 31 -9.36 15.38 -3.79
CA THR A 31 -9.35 16.73 -3.22
C THR A 31 -8.51 17.68 -4.07
N ASP A 32 -7.42 17.16 -4.64
CA ASP A 32 -6.50 17.90 -5.50
C ASP A 32 -7.20 18.38 -6.79
N ASP A 33 -8.06 17.55 -7.41
CA ASP A 33 -8.84 17.90 -8.60
C ASP A 33 -9.82 19.07 -8.35
N LEU A 34 -10.28 19.24 -7.11
CA LEU A 34 -11.18 20.32 -6.69
C LEU A 34 -10.39 21.58 -6.36
N VAL A 35 -9.20 21.43 -5.78
CA VAL A 35 -8.30 22.55 -5.45
C VAL A 35 -7.74 23.15 -6.72
N ASP A 36 -7.25 22.34 -7.66
CA ASP A 36 -6.69 22.82 -8.93
C ASP A 36 -7.73 23.64 -9.70
N ARG A 37 -8.94 23.11 -9.89
CA ARG A 37 -10.04 23.85 -10.52
C ARG A 37 -10.34 25.18 -9.84
N LYS A 38 -10.36 25.20 -8.50
CA LYS A 38 -10.60 26.44 -7.75
C LYS A 38 -9.44 27.44 -7.89
N MET A 39 -8.21 26.96 -7.97
CA MET A 39 -7.03 27.81 -8.17
C MET A 39 -7.00 28.39 -9.59
N GLU A 40 -7.40 27.61 -10.59
CA GLU A 40 -7.56 28.09 -11.97
C GLU A 40 -8.62 29.19 -12.06
N GLU A 41 -9.78 29.02 -11.41
CA GLU A 41 -10.84 30.02 -11.35
C GLU A 41 -10.36 31.33 -10.69
N LEU A 42 -9.53 31.24 -9.65
CA LEU A 42 -9.07 32.41 -8.90
C LEU A 42 -7.90 33.15 -9.58
N THR A 43 -7.03 32.42 -10.29
CA THR A 43 -5.76 32.97 -10.80
C THR A 43 -5.71 33.06 -12.32
N GLY A 44 -6.62 32.38 -13.03
CA GLY A 44 -6.61 32.24 -14.49
C GLY A 44 -5.47 31.36 -15.03
N VAL A 45 -4.69 30.74 -14.16
CA VAL A 45 -3.52 29.92 -14.53
C VAL A 45 -3.86 28.46 -14.34
N ALA A 46 -3.80 27.69 -15.44
CA ALA A 46 -4.02 26.25 -15.43
C ALA A 46 -2.96 25.51 -14.60
N ALA A 47 -3.38 24.49 -13.85
CA ALA A 47 -2.47 23.60 -13.15
C ALA A 47 -1.60 22.85 -14.16
N ARG A 48 -0.27 22.89 -13.97
CA ARG A 48 0.66 22.18 -14.86
C ARG A 48 0.64 20.69 -14.55
N GLU A 49 0.46 19.86 -15.57
CA GLU A 49 0.57 18.41 -15.39
C GLU A 49 1.92 18.02 -14.78
N PRO A 50 1.93 17.18 -13.72
CA PRO A 50 3.16 16.71 -13.11
C PRO A 50 3.95 15.85 -14.10
N LEU A 51 5.28 16.02 -14.14
CA LEU A 51 6.14 15.21 -15.02
C LEU A 51 6.13 13.72 -14.67
N ILE A 52 5.89 13.40 -13.40
CA ILE A 52 5.78 12.03 -12.90
C ILE A 52 4.53 11.99 -12.03
N ASP A 53 3.55 11.22 -12.47
CA ASP A 53 2.34 10.97 -11.70
C ASP A 53 2.61 9.87 -10.66
N ILE A 54 2.86 10.27 -9.42
CA ILE A 54 3.09 9.35 -8.29
C ILE A 54 1.75 8.81 -7.74
N SER A 55 0.64 9.49 -8.03
CA SER A 55 -0.70 9.09 -7.57
C SER A 55 -1.36 8.07 -8.51
N GLN A 56 -0.93 7.99 -9.77
CA GLN A 56 -1.35 6.93 -10.69
C GLN A 56 -0.63 5.60 -10.44
N GLY A 57 -1.43 4.60 -10.07
CA GLY A 57 -0.98 3.22 -9.91
C GLY A 57 -0.25 2.96 -8.59
N ASN A 58 0.80 2.13 -8.64
CA ASN A 58 1.50 1.63 -7.44
C ASN A 58 2.93 2.18 -7.28
N LEU A 59 3.32 3.22 -8.01
CA LEU A 59 4.70 3.72 -8.00
C LEU A 59 5.11 4.26 -6.63
N GLY A 60 4.25 5.09 -6.00
CA GLY A 60 4.50 5.59 -4.64
C GLY A 60 4.62 4.45 -3.62
N LEU A 61 3.74 3.45 -3.70
CA LEU A 61 3.76 2.27 -2.85
C LEU A 61 5.04 1.44 -3.05
N PHE A 62 5.48 1.29 -4.30
CA PHE A 62 6.70 0.59 -4.64
C PHE A 62 7.94 1.28 -4.06
N ILE A 63 8.06 2.60 -4.22
CA ILE A 63 9.18 3.38 -3.67
C ILE A 63 9.18 3.30 -2.14
N PHE A 64 8.00 3.43 -1.52
CA PHE A 64 7.85 3.29 -0.07
C PHE A 64 8.34 1.92 0.43
N ALA A 65 7.89 0.83 -0.22
CA ALA A 65 8.29 -0.52 0.15
C ALA A 65 9.79 -0.76 -0.07
N ALA A 66 10.33 -0.32 -1.20
CA ALA A 66 11.76 -0.46 -1.51
C ALA A 66 12.64 0.33 -0.53
N GLY A 67 12.25 1.57 -0.22
CA GLY A 67 12.92 2.41 0.77
C GLY A 67 12.88 1.80 2.17
N GLY A 68 11.70 1.33 2.60
CA GLY A 68 11.52 0.65 3.88
C GLY A 68 12.37 -0.62 4.00
N PHE A 69 12.42 -1.43 2.94
CA PHE A 69 13.26 -2.62 2.89
C PHE A 69 14.76 -2.27 3.01
N ALA A 70 15.24 -1.29 2.23
CA ALA A 70 16.64 -0.87 2.25
C ALA A 70 17.04 -0.28 3.61
N ALA A 71 16.23 0.65 4.15
CA ALA A 71 16.47 1.27 5.44
C ALA A 71 16.42 0.25 6.59
N GLY A 72 15.40 -0.61 6.62
CA GLY A 72 15.27 -1.67 7.62
C GLY A 72 16.43 -2.66 7.59
N THR A 73 16.91 -3.02 6.40
CA THR A 73 18.08 -3.91 6.24
C THR A 73 19.36 -3.26 6.75
N LEU A 74 19.62 -2.00 6.37
CA LEU A 74 20.79 -1.26 6.84
C LEU A 74 20.77 -1.07 8.36
N PHE A 75 19.63 -0.65 8.91
CA PHE A 75 19.48 -0.44 10.35
C PHE A 75 19.63 -1.76 11.13
N GLY A 76 19.03 -2.84 10.63
CA GLY A 76 19.17 -4.17 11.22
C GLY A 76 20.60 -4.71 11.20
N TYR A 77 21.33 -4.49 10.10
CA TYR A 77 22.74 -4.88 10.00
C TYR A 77 23.61 -4.11 11.00
N GLN A 78 23.44 -2.79 11.08
CA GLN A 78 24.18 -1.95 12.03
C GLN A 78 23.84 -2.28 13.48
N TRP A 79 22.56 -2.55 13.78
CA TRP A 79 22.12 -3.01 15.10
C TRP A 79 22.80 -4.32 15.50
N ARG A 80 22.82 -5.31 14.59
CA ARG A 80 23.51 -6.58 14.81
C ARG A 80 25.00 -6.38 15.06
N ARG A 81 25.66 -5.50 14.30
CA ARG A 81 27.09 -5.21 14.46
C ARG A 81 27.41 -4.54 15.80
N ILE A 82 26.60 -3.55 16.22
CA ILE A 82 26.88 -2.78 17.44
C ILE A 82 26.48 -3.55 18.71
N PHE A 83 25.34 -4.25 18.67
CA PHE A 83 24.75 -4.86 19.87
C PHE A 83 24.71 -6.39 19.86
N GLY A 84 24.80 -7.02 18.68
CA GLY A 84 24.71 -8.47 18.51
C GLY A 84 26.05 -9.22 18.48
N GLU A 85 27.16 -8.52 18.22
CA GLU A 85 28.50 -9.11 18.27
C GLU A 85 29.07 -9.07 19.70
N ARG A 86 28.53 -9.95 20.56
CA ARG A 86 29.33 -10.56 21.64
C ARG A 86 29.48 -12.05 21.36
N ARG A 87 30.37 -12.41 20.44
CA ARG A 87 30.84 -13.79 20.30
C ARG A 87 32.30 -13.81 19.89
N GLY A 88 33.17 -13.69 20.89
CA GLY A 88 34.61 -13.78 20.69
C GLY A 88 35.47 -13.20 21.81
N GLU A 89 35.04 -13.25 23.09
CA GLU A 89 36.03 -13.31 24.16
C GLU A 89 36.71 -14.67 24.02
N LYS A 90 37.89 -14.63 23.41
CA LYS A 90 38.85 -15.72 23.31
C LYS A 90 39.17 -16.19 24.72
N ASN A 91 39.04 -17.49 24.96
CA ASN A 91 39.93 -18.17 25.89
C ASN A 91 41.37 -17.89 25.46
N GLY A 92 42.14 -17.29 26.36
CA GLY A 92 43.57 -17.02 26.27
C GLY A 92 44.09 -16.67 27.64
#